data_AF-A0A427TFV7-F1
#
_entry.id   AF-A0A427TFV7-F1
#
_cell.length_a   1.000
_cell.length_b   1.000
_cell.length_c   1.000
_cell.angle_alpha   90.00
_cell.angle_beta   90.00
_cell.angle_gamma   90.00
#
_symmetry.space_group_name_H-M   'P 1'
#
loop_
_entity.id
_entity.type
_entity.pdbx_description
1 polymer ?
#
loop_
_entity_poly.entity_id
_entity_poly.type
_entity_poly.pdbx_seq_one_letter_code
_entity_poly.pdbx_strand_id
1 'polypeptide(L)' 'MTELKALHAHGLTHHQTGPLRDAGHDTVERVAYLVDAHRAAPAVQSALSRVTGLGPRRVEMVCDAVDSWRAGAGS' A
#
# COMPACT_ATOMS: atom_id res chain seq x y z
N MET A 1 -5.00 -14.96 1.35
CA MET A 1 -5.01 -13.71 0.55
C MET A 1 -5.91 -12.74 1.29
N THR A 2 -5.35 -11.60 1.70
CA THR A 2 -5.93 -10.68 2.67
C THR A 2 -6.53 -9.50 1.91
N GLU A 3 -7.81 -9.19 2.14
CA GLU A 3 -8.46 -8.08 1.44
C GLU A 3 -7.79 -6.73 1.77
N LEU A 4 -7.71 -5.84 0.78
CA LEU A 4 -7.13 -4.50 0.93
C LEU A 4 -7.70 -3.72 2.12
N LYS A 5 -8.97 -3.94 2.47
CA LYS A 5 -9.62 -3.29 3.61
C LYS A 5 -8.95 -3.61 4.96
N ALA A 6 -8.20 -4.70 5.06
CA ALA A 6 -7.45 -5.02 6.28
C ALA A 6 -6.42 -3.93 6.63
N LEU A 7 -5.91 -3.18 5.66
CA LEU A 7 -5.04 -2.02 5.92
C LEU A 7 -5.74 -0.87 6.66
N HIS A 8 -7.07 -0.90 6.82
CA HIS A 8 -7.77 0.10 7.65
C HIS A 8 -7.48 -0.05 9.13
N ALA A 9 -7.24 -1.29 9.59
CA ALA A 9 -6.74 -1.54 10.94
C ALA A 9 -5.32 -0.99 11.15
N HIS A 10 -4.62 -0.65 10.07
CA HIS A 10 -3.25 -0.14 10.05
C HIS A 10 -3.17 1.33 9.65
N GLY A 11 -4.26 2.08 9.82
CA GLY A 11 -4.28 3.54 9.67
C GLY A 11 -4.64 4.07 8.29
N LEU A 12 -4.92 3.20 7.31
CA LEU A 12 -5.50 3.65 6.04
C LEU A 12 -7.01 3.84 6.14
N THR A 13 -7.54 4.71 5.30
CA THR A 13 -8.97 4.95 5.14
C THR A 13 -9.48 4.40 3.81
N HIS A 14 -10.81 4.34 3.64
CA HIS A 14 -11.41 4.05 2.33
C HIS A 14 -10.90 4.97 1.22
N HIS A 15 -10.73 6.27 1.51
CA HIS A 15 -10.25 7.24 0.52
C HIS A 15 -8.77 7.02 0.12
N GLN A 16 -7.95 6.43 1.01
CA GLN A 16 -6.54 6.13 0.72
C GLN A 16 -6.36 4.77 0.04
N THR A 17 -7.27 3.82 0.29
CA THR A 17 -7.28 2.50 -0.36
C THR A 17 -8.04 2.49 -1.69
N GLY A 18 -8.92 3.45 -1.94
CA GLY A 18 -9.66 3.61 -3.20
C GLY A 18 -8.75 3.61 -4.43
N PRO A 19 -7.73 4.48 -4.52
CA PRO A 19 -6.79 4.49 -5.65
C PRO A 19 -6.08 3.16 -5.91
N LEU A 20 -5.75 2.40 -4.87
CA LEU A 20 -5.12 1.08 -4.98
C LEU A 20 -6.10 0.06 -5.56
N ARG A 21 -7.35 0.07 -5.09
CA ARG A 21 -8.43 -0.76 -5.63
C ARG A 21 -8.73 -0.42 -7.10
N ASP A 22 -8.84 0.86 -7.42
CA ASP A 22 -9.11 1.32 -8.80
C ASP A 22 -7.98 0.92 -9.76
N ALA A 23 -6.75 0.77 -9.26
CA ALA A 23 -5.60 0.24 -9.98
C ALA A 23 -5.52 -1.31 -10.02
N GLY A 24 -6.51 -2.02 -9.47
CA GLY A 24 -6.59 -3.48 -9.43
C GLY A 24 -5.69 -4.14 -8.37
N HIS A 25 -5.41 -3.43 -7.28
CA HIS A 25 -4.61 -3.94 -6.15
C HIS A 25 -5.52 -4.25 -4.96
N ASP A 26 -6.35 -5.29 -5.13
CA ASP A 26 -7.45 -5.58 -4.20
C ASP A 26 -7.04 -6.29 -2.91
N THR A 27 -5.75 -6.59 -2.74
CA THR A 27 -5.24 -7.38 -1.62
C THR A 27 -4.00 -6.79 -0.99
N VAL A 28 -3.83 -7.04 0.31
CA VAL A 28 -2.70 -6.53 1.09
C VAL A 28 -1.38 -7.09 0.55
N GLU A 29 -1.34 -8.36 0.14
CA GLU A 29 -0.13 -8.97 -0.42
C GLU A 29 0.29 -8.30 -1.74
N ARG A 30 -0.69 -7.90 -2.57
CA ARG A 30 -0.40 -7.19 -3.82
C ARG A 30 0.16 -5.80 -3.55
N VAL A 31 -0.38 -5.09 -2.56
CA VAL A 31 0.14 -3.78 -2.13
C VAL A 31 1.51 -3.92 -1.47
N ALA A 32 1.72 -4.95 -0.65
CA ALA A 32 3.00 -5.22 -0.01
C ALA A 32 4.11 -5.46 -1.04
N TYR A 33 3.81 -6.21 -2.12
CA TYR A 33 4.73 -6.37 -3.25
C TYR A 33 5.09 -5.02 -3.91
N LEU A 34 4.11 -4.12 -4.07
CA LEU A 34 4.35 -2.79 -4.64
C LEU A 34 5.22 -1.92 -3.72
N VAL A 35 5.03 -2.03 -2.40
CA VAL A 35 5.87 -1.35 -1.40
C VAL A 35 7.30 -1.88 -1.45
N ASP A 36 7.49 -3.19 -1.53
CA ASP A 36 8.83 -3.78 -1.65
C ASP A 36 9.53 -3.31 -2.94
N ALA A 37 8.82 -3.35 -4.07
CA ALA A 37 9.33 -2.84 -5.35
C ALA A 37 9.62 -1.33 -5.32
N HIS A 38 8.81 -0.55 -4.60
CA HIS A 38 9.04 0.88 -4.40
C HIS A 38 10.31 1.16 -3.61
N ARG A 39 10.61 0.37 -2.57
CA ARG A 39 11.81 0.51 -1.74
C ARG A 39 13.09 0.06 -2.46
N ALA A 40 12.97 -0.93 -3.34
CA ALA A 40 14.09 -1.46 -4.11
C ALA A 40 14.50 -0.58 -5.31
N ALA A 41 13.68 0.38 -5.71
CA ALA A 41 13.89 1.26 -6.85
C ALA A 41 13.90 2.75 -6.44
N PRO A 42 14.43 3.66 -7.28
CA PRO A 42 14.21 5.10 -7.06
C PRO A 42 12.71 5.40 -7.02
N ALA A 43 12.25 6.06 -5.94
CA ALA A 43 10.83 6.29 -5.62
C ALA A 43 9.99 6.87 -6.78
N VAL A 44 10.61 7.62 -7.70
CA VAL A 44 9.98 8.23 -8.88
C VAL A 44 9.62 7.25 -10.00
N GLN A 45 10.08 5.99 -9.96
CA GLN A 45 9.84 5.00 -11.02
C GLN A 45 8.94 3.83 -10.60
N SER A 46 8.51 3.78 -9.34
CA SER A 46 7.73 2.64 -8.84
C SER A 46 6.31 2.61 -9.41
N ALA A 47 5.70 1.42 -9.51
CA ALA A 47 4.29 1.29 -9.85
C ALA A 47 3.39 1.94 -8.78
N LEU A 48 3.80 1.89 -7.50
CA LEU A 48 3.07 2.49 -6.37
C LEU A 48 2.94 4.02 -6.50
N SER A 49 4.02 4.70 -6.90
CA SER A 49 4.05 6.15 -7.12
C SER A 49 3.34 6.59 -8.41
N ARG A 50 3.01 5.64 -9.30
CA ARG A 50 2.27 5.89 -10.54
C ARG A 50 0.76 5.67 -10.39
N VAL A 51 0.30 5.16 -9.25
CA VAL A 51 -1.13 5.04 -8.97
C VAL A 51 -1.74 6.43 -8.91
N THR A 52 -2.68 6.70 -9.82
CA THR A 52 -3.39 7.97 -9.88
C THR A 52 -4.08 8.25 -8.54
N GLY A 53 -3.77 9.38 -7.90
CA GLY A 53 -4.32 9.74 -6.60
C GLY A 53 -3.46 9.31 -5.39
N LEU A 54 -2.30 8.67 -5.60
CA LEU A 54 -1.27 8.48 -4.56
C LEU A 54 -0.11 9.48 -4.74
N GLY A 55 -0.25 10.64 -4.12
CA GLY A 55 0.89 11.57 -3.96
C GLY A 55 1.94 11.03 -2.96
N PRO A 56 3.13 11.64 -2.88
CA PRO A 56 4.24 11.16 -2.05
C PRO A 56 3.86 10.83 -0.60
N ARG A 57 3.10 11.74 0.05
CA ARG A 57 2.60 11.51 1.41
C ARG A 57 1.70 10.28 1.53
N ARG A 58 0.85 10.00 0.54
CA ARG A 58 -0.01 8.80 0.58
C ARG A 58 0.80 7.54 0.34
N VAL A 59 1.85 7.61 -0.48
CA VAL A 59 2.79 6.49 -0.67
C VAL A 59 3.46 6.13 0.65
N GLU A 60 3.95 7.13 1.40
CA GLU A 60 4.50 6.93 2.75
C GLU A 60 3.48 6.26 3.68
N MET A 61 2.24 6.76 3.73
CA MET A 61 1.19 6.15 4.55
C MET A 61 0.89 4.69 4.17
N VAL A 62 0.93 4.36 2.87
CA VAL A 62 0.75 2.98 2.41
C VAL A 62 1.92 2.09 2.84
N CYS A 63 3.16 2.60 2.75
CA CYS A 63 4.35 1.92 3.26
C CYS A 63 4.22 1.63 4.76
N ASP A 64 3.86 2.63 5.57
CA ASP A 64 3.70 2.50 7.01
C ASP A 64 2.61 1.48 7.39
N ALA A 65 1.48 1.51 6.67
CA ALA A 65 0.38 0.57 6.89
C ALA A 65 0.77 -0.88 6.56
N VAL A 66 1.57 -1.08 5.50
CA VAL A 66 2.11 -2.40 5.16
C VAL A 66 3.09 -2.91 6.21
N ASP A 67 3.95 -2.04 6.73
CA ASP A 67 4.89 -2.41 7.80
C ASP A 67 4.15 -2.79 9.09
N SER A 68 3.14 -2.00 9.47
CA SER A 68 2.28 -2.30 10.62
C SER A 68 1.54 -3.63 10.47
N TRP A 69 1.01 -3.91 9.27
CA TRP A 69 0.36 -5.19 8.97
C TRP A 69 1.32 -6.37 9.10
N ARG A 70 2.55 -6.24 8.56
CA ARG A 70 3.58 -7.28 8.67
C ARG A 70 3.99 -7.55 10.11
N ALA A 71 4.12 -6.51 10.93
CA ALA A 71 4.44 -6.65 12.34
C ALA A 71 3.34 -7.41 13.11
N GLY A 72 2.06 -7.20 12.76
CA GLY A 72 0.93 -7.90 13.37
C GLY A 72 0.69 -9.32 12.85
N ALA A 73 1.12 -9.66 11.63
CA ALA A 73 0.96 -10.99 11.04
C ALA A 73 1.94 -12.05 11.59
N GLY A 74 2.98 -11.62 12.31
CA GLY A 74 3.98 -12.48 12.94
C GLY A 74 3.79 -12.68 14.45
N SER A 75 2.69 -12.20 15.02
CA SER A 75 2.31 -12.36 16.45
C SER A 75 1.20 -13.39 16.64
#